data_AF-A0AAE4PZA3-F1
#
_entry.id   AF-A0AAE4PZA3-F1
#
_cell.length_a   1.000
_cell.length_b   1.000
_cell.length_c   1.000
_cell.angle_alpha   90.00
_cell.angle_beta   90.00
_cell.angle_gamma   90.00
#
_symmetry.space_group_name_H-M   'P 1'
#
loop_
_entity.id
_entity.type
_entity.pdbx_description
1 polymer ?
#
loop_
_entity_poly.entity_id
_entity_poly.type
_entity_poly.pdbx_seq_one_letter_code
_entity_poly.pdbx_strand_id
1 'polypeptide(L)'
;MAQKTNDQIILEQIIKERCAESGDELTVSEYFEIYSASEILKNYDLSYDDISYGIVGDGGDGGIDSIYTFINGEPLKEDTPVNTNQRKNHIELIIIQSKISASFKEDAVIKFRESAQDLFNLANNPDDYAARYNADLIDKVKLFRDSYAKLAKTFPKRLCFLNQLN
;
A
#
# COMPACT_ATOMS: atom_id res chain seq x y z
N MET A 1 3.62 -9.23 28.23
CA MET A 1 3.15 -9.52 26.87
C MET A 1 1.66 -9.26 26.84
N ALA A 2 1.15 -8.46 25.91
CA ALA A 2 -0.29 -8.23 25.80
C ALA A 2 -0.98 -9.55 25.40
N GLN A 3 -2.06 -9.92 26.10
CA GLN A 3 -2.82 -11.13 25.83
C GLN A 3 -3.65 -10.92 24.54
N LYS A 4 -3.53 -11.81 23.57
CA LYS A 4 -4.34 -11.77 22.34
C LYS A 4 -5.81 -11.97 22.67
N THR A 5 -6.70 -11.26 21.99
CA THR A 5 -8.14 -11.48 22.10
C THR A 5 -8.54 -12.78 21.40
N ASN A 6 -9.73 -13.30 21.71
CA ASN A 6 -10.24 -14.51 21.03
C ASN A 6 -10.29 -14.32 19.51
N ASP A 7 -10.73 -13.16 19.04
CA ASP A 7 -10.82 -12.84 17.61
C ASP A 7 -9.43 -12.84 16.94
N GLN A 8 -8.40 -12.31 17.62
CA GLN A 8 -7.03 -12.32 17.11
C GLN A 8 -6.46 -13.75 17.01
N ILE A 9 -6.80 -14.62 17.97
CA ILE A 9 -6.36 -16.02 17.96
C ILE A 9 -7.02 -16.78 16.82
N ILE A 10 -8.34 -16.59 16.63
CA ILE A 10 -9.10 -17.23 15.56
C ILE A 10 -8.60 -16.73 14.20
N LEU A 11 -8.42 -15.42 14.03
CA LEU A 11 -7.94 -14.84 12.78
C LEU A 11 -6.54 -15.38 12.43
N GLU A 12 -5.63 -15.44 13.40
CA GLU A 12 -4.29 -16.00 13.20
C GLU A 12 -4.33 -17.48 12.77
N GLN A 13 -5.24 -18.28 13.33
CA GLN A 13 -5.43 -19.67 12.92
C GLN A 13 -5.94 -19.77 11.48
N ILE A 14 -6.96 -18.99 11.13
CA ILE A 14 -7.52 -18.95 9.76
C ILE A 14 -6.46 -18.54 8.75
N ILE A 15 -5.64 -17.52 9.06
CA ILE A 15 -4.56 -17.07 8.18
C ILE A 15 -3.52 -18.17 7.99
N LYS A 16 -3.12 -18.87 9.06
CA LYS A 16 -2.14 -19.97 8.98
C LYS A 16 -2.66 -21.14 8.16
N GLU A 17 -3.92 -21.52 8.35
CA GLU A 17 -4.56 -22.58 7.58
C GLU A 17 -4.64 -22.22 6.10
N ARG A 18 -5.13 -21.02 5.77
CA ARG A 18 -5.22 -20.57 4.38
C ARG A 18 -3.86 -20.41 3.70
N CYS A 19 -2.85 -19.94 4.43
CA CYS A 19 -1.48 -19.87 3.93
C CYS A 19 -0.93 -21.26 3.60
N ALA A 20 -1.26 -22.28 4.40
CA ALA A 20 -0.86 -23.66 4.11
C ALA A 20 -1.64 -24.26 2.92
N GLU A 21 -2.88 -23.82 2.71
CA GLU A 21 -3.74 -24.26 1.60
C GLU A 21 -3.42 -23.56 0.27
N SER A 22 -2.89 -22.33 0.28
CA SER A 22 -2.59 -21.59 -0.95
C SER A 22 -1.52 -22.29 -1.80
N GLY A 23 -0.64 -23.05 -1.15
CA GLY A 23 0.45 -23.78 -1.82
C GLY A 23 1.60 -22.89 -2.27
N ASP A 24 1.57 -21.60 -1.94
CA ASP A 24 2.66 -20.67 -2.19
C ASP A 24 3.76 -20.84 -1.13
N GLU A 25 5.03 -20.68 -1.51
CA GLU A 25 6.16 -20.65 -0.57
C GLU A 25 6.24 -19.30 0.17
N LEU A 26 5.12 -18.83 0.71
CA LEU A 26 5.02 -17.58 1.47
C LEU A 26 5.09 -17.84 2.97
N THR A 27 5.69 -16.89 3.70
CA THR A 27 5.56 -16.84 5.14
C THR A 27 4.15 -16.34 5.53
N VAL A 28 3.73 -16.66 6.76
CA VAL A 28 2.45 -16.18 7.31
C VAL A 28 2.36 -14.64 7.31
N SER A 29 3.49 -13.94 7.41
CA SER A 29 3.52 -12.47 7.36
C SER A 29 3.24 -11.95 5.95
N GLU A 30 3.93 -12.48 4.94
CA GLU A 30 3.74 -12.08 3.54
C GLU A 30 2.32 -12.43 3.07
N TYR A 31 1.82 -13.62 3.45
CA TYR A 31 0.44 -13.99 3.17
C TYR A 31 -0.56 -13.05 3.86
N PHE A 32 -0.26 -12.59 5.08
CA PHE A 32 -1.13 -11.64 5.77
C PHE A 32 -1.17 -10.27 5.09
N GLU A 33 -0.07 -9.80 4.50
CA GLU A 33 -0.05 -8.55 3.72
C GLU A 33 -0.95 -8.66 2.49
N ILE A 34 -0.82 -9.74 1.73
CA ILE A 34 -1.68 -10.02 0.56
C ILE A 34 -3.14 -10.12 0.97
N TYR A 35 -3.43 -10.88 2.03
CA TYR A 35 -4.79 -11.04 2.55
C TYR A 35 -5.39 -9.71 3.01
N SER A 36 -4.63 -8.92 3.75
CA SER A 36 -5.03 -7.60 4.24
C SER A 36 -5.34 -6.64 3.10
N ALA A 37 -4.45 -6.57 2.11
CA ALA A 37 -4.66 -5.78 0.92
C ALA A 37 -5.91 -6.22 0.14
N SER A 38 -6.11 -7.54 -0.02
CA SER A 38 -7.27 -8.11 -0.69
C SER A 38 -8.59 -7.75 0.00
N GLU A 39 -8.65 -7.82 1.34
CA GLU A 39 -9.86 -7.47 2.09
C GLU A 39 -10.18 -5.97 2.07
N ILE A 40 -9.15 -5.11 2.14
CA ILE A 40 -9.33 -3.65 2.04
C ILE A 40 -9.78 -3.26 0.63
N LEU A 41 -9.22 -3.91 -0.39
CA LEU A 41 -9.45 -3.60 -1.79
C LEU A 41 -10.53 -4.46 -2.45
N LYS A 42 -11.33 -5.23 -1.69
CA LYS A 42 -12.34 -6.14 -2.24
C LYS A 42 -13.43 -5.50 -3.11
N ASN A 43 -13.61 -4.18 -2.97
CA ASN A 43 -14.56 -3.42 -3.78
C ASN A 43 -13.92 -2.84 -5.05
N TYR A 44 -12.60 -3.00 -5.20
CA TYR A 44 -11.85 -2.69 -6.40
C TYR A 44 -11.76 -3.98 -7.22
N ASP A 45 -12.01 -3.90 -8.53
CA ASP A 45 -12.00 -5.03 -9.45
C ASP A 45 -10.55 -5.46 -9.75
N LEU A 46 -9.85 -5.99 -8.74
CA LEU A 46 -8.43 -6.33 -8.79
C LEU A 46 -8.23 -7.84 -8.87
N SER A 47 -7.31 -8.24 -9.75
CA SER A 47 -6.79 -9.61 -9.80
C SER A 47 -5.74 -9.85 -8.69
N TYR A 48 -5.39 -11.12 -8.47
CA TYR A 48 -4.30 -11.47 -7.56
C TYR A 48 -2.98 -10.78 -7.94
N ASP A 49 -2.66 -10.73 -9.23
CA ASP A 49 -1.46 -10.06 -9.74
C ASP A 49 -1.48 -8.55 -9.48
N ASP A 50 -2.67 -7.93 -9.51
CA ASP A 50 -2.82 -6.50 -9.16
C ASP A 50 -2.58 -6.26 -7.68
N ILE A 51 -3.09 -7.15 -6.81
CA ILE A 51 -2.82 -7.09 -5.37
C ILE A 51 -1.32 -7.25 -5.13
N SER A 52 -0.71 -8.31 -5.65
CA SER A 52 0.73 -8.57 -5.49
C SER A 52 1.60 -7.44 -6.02
N TYR A 53 1.22 -6.80 -7.13
CA TYR A 53 1.95 -5.67 -7.71
C TYR A 53 2.07 -4.45 -6.77
N GLY A 54 1.10 -4.26 -5.87
CA GLY A 54 1.11 -3.15 -4.91
C GLY A 54 1.76 -3.49 -3.57
N ILE A 55 2.14 -4.74 -3.32
CA ILE A 55 2.88 -5.13 -2.10
C ILE A 55 4.33 -4.67 -2.26
N VAL A 56 4.83 -3.92 -1.27
CA VAL A 56 6.21 -3.41 -1.22
C VAL A 56 6.86 -3.67 0.16
N GLY A 57 6.21 -4.50 0.97
CA GLY A 57 6.63 -4.96 2.30
C GLY A 57 7.84 -5.88 2.25
N ASP A 58 8.98 -5.35 1.82
CA ASP A 58 10.29 -5.91 2.10
C ASP A 58 11.10 -4.87 2.89
N GLY A 59 11.97 -5.33 3.80
CA GLY A 59 12.62 -4.45 4.77
C GLY A 59 13.19 -3.16 4.14
N GLY A 60 12.77 -2.00 4.67
CA GLY A 60 13.00 -0.70 4.01
C GLY A 60 11.72 -0.01 3.53
N ASP A 61 10.56 -0.65 3.70
CA ASP A 61 9.22 -0.12 3.42
C ASP A 61 8.83 1.23 4.09
N GLY A 62 9.55 1.71 5.09
CA GLY A 62 9.17 2.93 5.82
C GLY A 62 7.82 2.81 6.56
N GLY A 63 7.34 1.59 6.82
CA GLY A 63 6.02 1.32 7.36
C GLY A 63 4.88 1.33 6.33
N ILE A 64 5.20 1.25 5.04
CA ILE A 64 4.25 1.10 3.93
C ILE A 64 4.36 -0.32 3.38
N ASP A 65 3.52 -1.24 3.83
CA ASP A 65 3.58 -2.64 3.37
C ASP A 65 2.93 -2.79 1.98
N SER A 66 1.98 -1.93 1.65
CA SER A 66 1.37 -1.91 0.31
C SER A 66 0.95 -0.50 -0.12
N ILE A 67 1.07 -0.24 -1.42
CA ILE A 67 0.74 1.04 -2.05
C ILE A 67 0.02 0.81 -3.38
N TYR A 68 -1.15 1.42 -3.52
CA TYR A 68 -1.97 1.35 -4.73
C TYR A 68 -2.39 2.75 -5.15
N THR A 69 -2.29 3.02 -6.45
CA THR A 69 -2.80 4.27 -7.02
C THR A 69 -3.90 3.93 -8.01
N PHE A 70 -5.01 4.65 -7.93
CA PHE A 70 -6.12 4.53 -8.87
C PHE A 70 -6.39 5.86 -9.56
N ILE A 71 -6.72 5.79 -10.85
CA ILE A 71 -7.18 6.94 -11.62
C ILE A 71 -8.57 6.62 -12.14
N ASN A 72 -9.57 7.37 -11.69
CA ASN A 72 -10.98 7.18 -12.04
C ASN A 72 -11.50 5.75 -11.76
N GLY A 73 -10.96 5.07 -10.74
CA GLY A 73 -11.33 3.71 -10.35
C GLY A 73 -10.46 2.60 -10.97
N GLU A 74 -9.62 2.93 -11.94
CA GLU A 74 -8.72 1.97 -12.60
C GLU A 74 -7.33 1.95 -11.94
N PRO A 75 -6.72 0.78 -11.73
CA PRO A 75 -5.37 0.69 -11.16
C PRO A 75 -4.31 1.30 -12.08
N LEU A 76 -3.44 2.11 -11.49
CA LEU A 76 -2.31 2.74 -12.17
C LEU A 76 -1.08 1.83 -12.12
N LYS A 77 -0.63 1.40 -13.29
CA LYS A 77 0.66 0.72 -13.53
C LYS A 77 1.52 1.55 -14.47
N GLU A 78 2.76 1.12 -14.71
CA GLU A 78 3.73 1.81 -15.56
C GLU A 78 3.19 2.07 -16.98
N ASP A 79 2.40 1.12 -17.50
CA ASP A 79 1.83 1.16 -18.85
C ASP A 79 0.42 1.80 -18.92
N THR A 80 -0.17 2.19 -17.79
CA THR A 80 -1.53 2.72 -17.77
C THR A 80 -1.58 4.13 -18.38
N PRO A 81 -2.33 4.35 -19.48
CA PRO A 81 -2.39 5.65 -20.13
C PRO A 81 -3.17 6.66 -19.28
N VAL A 82 -2.54 7.78 -18.93
CA VAL A 82 -3.18 8.86 -18.15
C VAL A 82 -3.85 9.87 -19.09
N ASN A 83 -5.18 9.91 -19.11
CA ASN A 83 -5.94 10.86 -19.91
C ASN A 83 -5.99 12.26 -19.26
N THR A 84 -5.08 13.13 -19.69
CA THR A 84 -4.98 14.52 -19.19
C THR A 84 -6.05 15.46 -19.73
N ASN A 85 -6.79 15.07 -20.78
CA ASN A 85 -7.83 15.88 -21.41
C ASN A 85 -9.20 15.71 -20.76
N GLN A 86 -9.38 14.67 -19.95
CA GLN A 86 -10.62 14.43 -19.21
C GLN A 86 -10.82 15.51 -18.14
N ARG A 87 -12.03 16.09 -18.10
CA ARG A 87 -12.41 17.05 -17.05
C ARG A 87 -12.81 16.27 -15.80
N LYS A 88 -12.31 16.69 -14.62
CA LYS A 88 -12.55 16.07 -13.29
C LYS A 88 -11.97 14.66 -13.14
N ASN A 89 -10.65 14.52 -13.32
CA ASN A 89 -9.98 13.28 -12.93
C ASN A 89 -10.05 13.07 -11.42
N HIS A 90 -10.17 11.83 -10.98
CA HIS A 90 -10.03 11.44 -9.57
C HIS A 90 -8.79 10.58 -9.44
N ILE A 91 -7.87 11.00 -8.57
CA ILE A 91 -6.71 10.19 -8.20
C ILE A 91 -6.85 9.78 -6.74
N GLU A 92 -6.71 8.50 -6.50
CA GLU A 92 -6.79 7.89 -5.18
C GLU A 92 -5.48 7.15 -4.91
N LEU A 93 -4.96 7.35 -3.71
CA LEU A 93 -3.76 6.70 -3.23
C LEU A 93 -4.13 5.93 -1.97
N ILE A 94 -3.95 4.63 -1.99
CA ILE A 94 -4.25 3.75 -0.88
C ILE A 94 -2.91 3.21 -0.37
N ILE A 95 -2.65 3.46 0.90
CA ILE A 95 -1.45 2.96 1.58
C ILE A 95 -1.93 2.07 2.72
N ILE A 96 -1.40 0.85 2.75
CA ILE A 96 -1.80 -0.18 3.69
C ILE A 96 -0.61 -0.54 4.55
N GLN A 97 -0.86 -0.62 5.85
CA GLN A 97 0.10 -1.17 6.81
C GLN A 97 -0.54 -2.39 7.49
N SER A 98 0.05 -3.55 7.27
CA SER A 98 -0.44 -4.84 7.73
C SER A 98 0.49 -5.35 8.82
N LYS A 99 -0.01 -5.48 10.05
CA LYS A 99 0.84 -5.92 11.16
C LYS A 99 0.20 -7.00 12.00
N ILE A 100 0.87 -8.13 12.14
CA ILE A 100 0.46 -9.20 13.06
C ILE A 100 0.97 -8.86 14.48
N SER A 101 0.35 -7.87 15.14
CA SER A 101 0.72 -7.53 16.52
C SER A 101 -0.47 -7.21 17.41
N ALA A 102 -0.43 -7.69 18.65
CA ALA A 102 -1.51 -7.55 19.61
C ALA A 102 -1.78 -6.11 20.11
N SER A 103 -0.95 -5.14 19.71
CA SER A 103 -1.04 -3.76 20.22
C SER A 103 -0.70 -2.75 19.13
N PHE A 104 -1.58 -1.77 18.95
CA PHE A 104 -1.29 -0.58 18.16
C PHE A 104 -0.15 0.21 18.83
N LYS A 105 0.95 0.42 18.10
CA LYS A 105 2.06 1.26 18.54
C LYS A 105 2.10 2.50 17.68
N GLU A 106 2.25 3.66 18.31
CA GLU A 106 2.34 4.97 17.64
C GLU A 106 3.47 5.04 16.60
N ASP A 107 4.49 4.18 16.74
CA ASP A 107 5.60 4.01 15.80
C ASP A 107 5.15 3.81 14.33
N ALA A 108 4.03 3.12 14.10
CA ALA A 108 3.45 2.92 12.78
C ALA A 108 3.12 4.25 12.09
N VAL A 109 2.39 5.12 12.79
CA VAL A 109 1.99 6.44 12.28
C VAL A 109 3.18 7.37 12.13
N ILE A 110 4.17 7.28 13.02
CA ILE A 110 5.40 8.09 12.95
C ILE A 110 6.20 7.73 11.69
N LYS A 111 6.43 6.44 11.46
CA LYS A 111 7.13 5.95 10.25
C LYS A 111 6.42 6.36 8.97
N PHE A 112 5.11 6.15 8.92
CA PHE A 112 4.30 6.62 7.80
C PHE A 112 4.43 8.13 7.57
N ARG A 113 4.41 8.94 8.63
CA ARG A 113 4.58 10.40 8.53
C ARG A 113 5.95 10.77 7.96
N GLU A 114 7.01 10.10 8.39
CA GLU A 114 8.36 10.32 7.88
C GLU A 114 8.47 9.95 6.39
N SER A 115 7.98 8.77 6.01
CA SER A 115 7.91 8.35 4.60
C SER A 115 7.05 9.28 3.75
N ALA A 116 5.93 9.78 4.29
CA ALA A 116 5.10 10.78 3.64
C ALA A 116 5.87 12.08 3.37
N GLN A 117 6.65 12.56 4.35
CA GLN A 117 7.45 13.78 4.23
C GLN A 117 8.63 13.62 3.26
N ASP A 118 9.27 12.45 3.26
CA ASP A 118 10.41 12.17 2.40
C ASP A 118 9.97 11.97 0.95
N LEU A 119 9.05 11.03 0.73
CA LEU A 119 8.74 10.48 -0.59
C LEU A 119 7.66 11.27 -1.34
N PHE A 120 6.62 11.75 -0.64
CA PHE A 120 5.47 12.42 -1.27
C PHE A 120 5.60 13.95 -1.34
N ASN A 121 6.62 14.52 -0.71
CA ASN A 121 6.95 15.93 -0.88
C ASN A 121 7.53 16.19 -2.27
N LEU A 122 6.82 16.96 -3.09
CA LEU A 122 7.22 17.27 -4.46
C LEU A 122 8.54 18.07 -4.56
N ALA A 123 8.99 18.71 -3.48
CA ALA A 123 10.28 19.40 -3.43
C ALA A 123 11.47 18.44 -3.29
N ASN A 124 11.24 17.22 -2.84
CA ASN A 124 12.28 16.22 -2.64
C ASN A 124 12.41 15.31 -3.86
N ASN A 125 13.61 14.78 -4.12
CA ASN A 125 13.81 13.71 -5.09
C ASN A 125 13.73 12.34 -4.39
N PRO A 126 12.78 11.44 -4.75
CA PRO A 126 12.67 10.12 -4.14
C PRO A 126 13.95 9.28 -4.21
N ASP A 127 14.73 9.44 -5.28
CA ASP A 127 15.99 8.70 -5.48
C ASP A 127 17.05 9.01 -4.42
N ASP A 128 17.00 10.19 -3.81
CA ASP A 128 17.95 10.57 -2.75
C ASP A 128 17.77 9.71 -1.49
N TYR A 129 16.63 9.01 -1.38
CA TYR A 129 16.29 8.15 -0.25
C TYR A 129 16.45 6.65 -0.53
N ALA A 130 17.08 6.26 -1.64
CA ALA A 130 17.33 4.85 -1.99
C ALA A 130 18.20 4.08 -0.96
N ALA A 131 18.91 4.80 -0.09
CA ALA A 131 19.64 4.18 1.03
C ALA A 131 18.72 3.80 2.22
N ARG A 132 17.52 4.40 2.29
CA ARG A 132 16.56 4.23 3.39
C ARG A 132 15.35 3.39 2.97
N TYR A 133 14.88 3.59 1.74
CA TYR A 133 13.68 2.93 1.22
C TYR A 133 14.03 1.95 0.10
N ASN A 134 13.25 0.87 -0.01
CA ASN A 134 13.42 -0.09 -1.11
C ASN A 134 13.05 0.52 -2.47
N ALA A 135 13.57 -0.08 -3.54
CA ALA A 135 13.40 0.42 -4.90
C ALA A 135 11.93 0.38 -5.34
N ASP A 136 11.21 -0.69 -4.97
CA ASP A 136 9.82 -0.89 -5.35
C ASP A 136 8.93 0.24 -4.82
N LEU A 137 9.03 0.59 -3.54
CA LEU A 137 8.31 1.71 -2.94
C LEU A 137 8.64 3.03 -3.64
N ILE A 138 9.92 3.29 -3.89
CA ILE A 138 10.38 4.51 -4.58
C ILE A 138 9.73 4.60 -5.96
N ASP A 139 9.72 3.51 -6.73
CA ASP A 139 9.18 3.48 -8.09
C ASP A 139 7.65 3.64 -8.10
N LYS A 140 6.91 3.01 -7.18
CA LYS A 140 5.46 3.26 -7.03
C LYS A 140 5.16 4.70 -6.64
N VAL A 141 5.97 5.30 -5.76
CA VAL A 141 5.79 6.71 -5.39
C VAL A 141 6.08 7.64 -6.57
N LYS A 142 7.13 7.38 -7.36
CA LYS A 142 7.41 8.16 -8.57
C LYS A 142 6.26 8.06 -9.56
N LEU A 143 5.74 6.86 -9.80
CA LEU A 143 4.59 6.63 -10.68
C LEU A 143 3.37 7.46 -10.24
N PHE A 144 3.08 7.46 -8.94
CA PHE A 144 2.04 8.32 -8.36
C PHE A 144 2.34 9.80 -8.57
N ARG A 145 3.55 10.27 -8.24
CA ARG A 145 3.95 11.68 -8.33
C ARG A 145 3.88 12.21 -9.75
N ASP A 146 4.36 11.45 -10.72
CA ASP A 146 4.35 11.83 -12.13
C ASP A 146 2.91 11.91 -12.66
N SER A 147 2.07 10.94 -12.30
CA SER A 147 0.67 10.93 -12.67
C SER A 147 -0.09 12.08 -12.00
N TYR A 148 0.17 12.34 -10.73
CA TYR A 148 -0.38 13.46 -9.99
C TYR A 148 0.03 14.81 -10.61
N ALA A 149 1.29 14.99 -11.00
CA ALA A 149 1.78 16.21 -11.65
C ALA A 149 1.13 16.43 -13.02
N LYS A 150 0.95 15.37 -13.83
CA LYS A 150 0.23 15.42 -15.10
C LYS A 150 -1.25 15.80 -14.91
N LEU A 151 -1.88 15.26 -13.88
CA LEU A 151 -3.29 15.49 -13.55
C LEU A 151 -3.56 16.79 -12.79
N ALA A 152 -2.53 17.44 -12.23
CA ALA A 152 -2.67 18.66 -11.41
C ALA A 152 -3.44 19.79 -12.13
N LYS A 153 -3.32 19.88 -13.46
CA LYS A 153 -4.07 20.84 -14.30
C LYS A 153 -5.59 20.61 -14.29
N THR A 154 -6.04 19.44 -13.86
CA THR A 154 -7.44 19.01 -13.85
C THR A 154 -8.08 19.04 -12.46
N PHE A 155 -7.37 19.54 -11.44
CA PHE A 155 -7.82 19.62 -10.03
C PHE A 155 -8.40 18.30 -9.49
N PRO A 156 -7.58 17.23 -9.38
CA PRO A 156 -8.10 15.95 -8.98
C PRO A 156 -8.55 15.94 -7.52
N LYS A 157 -9.72 15.35 -7.25
CA LYS A 157 -10.18 15.12 -5.88
C LYS A 157 -9.24 14.09 -5.25
N ARG A 158 -8.72 14.37 -4.06
CA ARG A 158 -7.76 13.51 -3.34
C ARG A 158 -8.51 12.69 -2.30
N LEU A 159 -8.22 11.40 -2.24
CA LEU A 159 -8.60 10.51 -1.15
C LEU A 159 -7.38 9.66 -0.82
N CYS A 160 -6.95 9.73 0.44
CA CYS A 160 -5.85 8.94 0.97
C CYS A 160 -6.39 8.14 2.13
N PHE A 161 -6.32 6.82 2.03
CA PHE A 161 -6.68 5.91 3.11
C PHE A 161 -5.42 5.27 3.65
N LEU A 162 -5.19 5.45 4.95
CA LEU A 162 -4.28 4.63 5.73
C LEU A 162 -5.13 3.61 6.50
N ASN A 163 -5.05 2.34 6.12
CA ASN A 163 -5.68 1.25 6.84
C ASN A 163 -4.62 0.45 7.57
N GLN A 164 -4.83 0.26 8.88
CA GLN A 164 -3.99 -0.60 9.70
C GLN A 164 -4.80 -1.80 10.21
N LEU A 165 -4.38 -3.00 9.80
CA LEU A 165 -4.94 -4.26 10.28
C LEU A 165 -4.00 -4.87 11.34
N ASN A 166 -4.55 -5.17 12.52
CA ASN A 166 -3.85 -5.74 13.68
C ASN A 166 -4.51 -7.04 14.17
#